data_AF-L9MR40-F1
#
_entry.id   AF-L9MR40-F1
#
_cell.length_a   1.000
_cell.length_b   1.000
_cell.length_c   1.000
_cell.angle_alpha   90.00
_cell.angle_beta   90.00
_cell.angle_gamma   90.00
#
_symmetry.space_group_name_H-M   'P 1'
#
loop_
_entity.id
_entity.type
_entity.pdbx_description
1 polymer ?
#
loop_
_entity_poly.entity_id
_entity_poly.type
_entity_poly.pdbx_seq_one_letter_code
_entity_poly.pdbx_strand_id
1 'polypeptide(L)'
;GENALVIGYNNNVAQDKTVALGSSITTTQANSVVLGNESTDRAATSESKVSINGQDYAFAGVGSANNGVVSVGKAGAERQIINVAAGKVSSDSTDAVN
;
A
#
# COMPACT_ATOMS: atom_id res chain seq x y z
N GLY A 1 -14.60 -2.17 9.63
CA GLY A 1 -14.84 -3.43 10.33
C GLY A 1 -14.39 -3.28 11.75
N GLU A 2 -14.11 -4.39 12.40
CA GLU A 2 -13.57 -4.43 13.76
C GLU A 2 -12.19 -3.74 13.81
N ASN A 3 -11.91 -2.99 14.87
CA ASN A 3 -10.63 -2.26 15.06
C ASN A 3 -10.21 -1.33 13.91
N ALA A 4 -11.15 -0.83 13.11
CA ALA A 4 -10.86 0.17 12.09
C ALA A 4 -10.75 1.58 12.70
N LEU A 5 -9.87 2.42 12.14
CA LEU A 5 -9.80 3.85 12.47
C LEU A 5 -10.14 4.66 11.22
N VAL A 6 -11.10 5.57 11.35
CA VAL A 6 -11.55 6.41 10.22
C VAL A 6 -11.54 7.87 10.63
N ILE A 7 -10.84 8.70 9.86
CA ILE A 7 -10.77 10.15 10.06
C ILE A 7 -11.18 10.84 8.75
N GLY A 8 -12.28 11.60 8.80
CA GLY A 8 -12.89 12.33 7.68
C GLY A 8 -14.33 11.90 7.41
N TYR A 9 -14.87 12.18 6.22
CA TYR A 9 -16.30 12.01 5.93
C TYR A 9 -16.57 11.17 4.68
N ASN A 10 -17.75 10.54 4.63
CA ASN A 10 -18.20 9.67 3.52
C ASN A 10 -17.28 8.48 3.22
N ASN A 11 -16.60 7.95 4.24
CA ASN A 11 -15.78 6.76 4.10
C ASN A 11 -16.60 5.49 4.38
N ASN A 12 -16.37 4.45 3.59
CA ASN A 12 -16.90 3.11 3.80
C ASN A 12 -15.76 2.11 4.05
N VAL A 13 -15.50 1.85 5.34
CA VAL A 13 -14.42 0.96 5.79
C VAL A 13 -15.02 -0.27 6.46
N ALA A 14 -15.41 -1.26 5.66
CA ALA A 14 -16.05 -2.49 6.14
C ALA A 14 -15.06 -3.49 6.74
N GLN A 15 -13.78 -3.40 6.37
CA GLN A 15 -12.73 -4.37 6.65
C GLN A 15 -12.11 -4.14 8.02
N ASP A 16 -11.62 -5.22 8.61
CA ASP A 16 -11.04 -5.19 9.95
C ASP A 16 -9.61 -4.64 9.92
N LYS A 17 -9.22 -3.98 11.02
CA LYS A 17 -7.86 -3.49 11.25
C LYS A 17 -7.35 -2.54 10.15
N THR A 18 -8.27 -1.83 9.49
CA THR A 18 -7.95 -0.90 8.40
C THR A 18 -8.04 0.55 8.89
N VAL A 19 -7.05 1.37 8.52
CA VAL A 19 -7.02 2.81 8.80
C VAL A 19 -7.36 3.58 7.52
N ALA A 20 -8.29 4.53 7.61
CA ALA A 20 -8.60 5.46 6.54
C ALA A 20 -8.50 6.90 7.03
N LEU A 21 -7.72 7.72 6.32
CA LEU A 21 -7.56 9.15 6.60
C LEU A 21 -7.84 9.95 5.32
N GLY A 22 -8.99 10.62 5.27
CA GLY A 22 -9.47 11.34 4.10
C GLY A 22 -10.98 11.29 3.98
N SER A 23 -11.50 11.57 2.79
CA SER A 23 -12.94 11.56 2.51
C SER A 23 -13.25 10.77 1.25
N SER A 24 -14.45 10.18 1.17
CA SER A 24 -14.90 9.37 0.02
C SER A 24 -14.02 8.14 -0.25
N ILE A 25 -13.44 7.53 0.80
CA ILE A 25 -12.65 6.30 0.70
C ILE A 25 -13.58 5.08 0.82
N THR A 26 -13.42 4.10 -0.08
CA THR A 26 -13.99 2.76 0.11
C THR A 26 -12.86 1.74 0.10
N THR A 27 -12.82 0.89 1.13
CA THR A 27 -11.79 -0.13 1.27
C THR A 27 -12.30 -1.52 0.90
N THR A 28 -11.38 -2.38 0.47
CA THR A 28 -11.62 -3.75 0.00
C THR A 28 -10.73 -4.77 0.69
N GLN A 29 -9.60 -4.35 1.27
CA GLN A 29 -8.60 -5.22 1.90
C GLN A 29 -8.45 -4.91 3.41
N ALA A 30 -8.54 -5.95 4.24
CA ALA A 30 -8.27 -5.85 5.67
C ALA A 30 -6.78 -5.59 5.96
N ASN A 31 -6.47 -5.10 7.16
CA ASN A 31 -5.11 -4.77 7.60
C ASN A 31 -4.42 -3.67 6.74
N SER A 32 -5.17 -2.75 6.15
CA SER A 32 -4.62 -1.74 5.22
C SER A 32 -4.61 -0.33 5.80
N VAL A 33 -3.86 0.56 5.16
CA VAL A 33 -3.91 2.01 5.37
C VAL A 33 -4.29 2.68 4.06
N VAL A 34 -5.30 3.54 4.06
CA VAL A 34 -5.74 4.30 2.88
C VAL A 34 -5.74 5.79 3.20
N LEU A 35 -4.91 6.55 2.47
CA LEU A 35 -4.59 7.94 2.75
C LEU A 35 -4.99 8.85 1.59
N GLY A 36 -5.78 9.89 1.88
CA GLY A 36 -6.17 10.94 0.95
C GLY A 36 -7.59 10.80 0.42
N ASN A 37 -8.17 11.94 0.00
CA ASN A 37 -9.52 11.99 -0.57
C ASN A 37 -9.64 11.11 -1.83
N GLU A 38 -10.70 10.32 -1.91
CA GLU A 38 -11.00 9.39 -3.01
C GLU A 38 -9.93 8.32 -3.28
N SER A 39 -9.01 8.06 -2.34
CA SER A 39 -8.10 6.93 -2.45
C SER A 39 -8.86 5.60 -2.36
N THR A 40 -8.37 4.59 -3.09
CA THR A 40 -8.90 3.23 -3.08
C THR A 40 -7.77 2.24 -2.84
N ASP A 41 -8.07 1.12 -2.19
CA ASP A 41 -7.12 0.02 -2.04
C ASP A 41 -7.34 -1.06 -3.12
N ARG A 42 -6.56 -2.13 -2.99
CA ARG A 42 -6.71 -3.42 -3.68
C ARG A 42 -6.05 -4.51 -2.83
N ALA A 43 -6.27 -5.78 -3.19
CA ALA A 43 -5.51 -6.87 -2.60
C ALA A 43 -4.00 -6.66 -2.79
N ALA A 44 -3.23 -6.92 -1.73
CA ALA A 44 -1.77 -6.89 -1.81
C ALA A 44 -1.26 -8.01 -2.71
N THR A 45 -0.19 -7.74 -3.47
CA THR A 45 0.47 -8.75 -4.32
C THR A 45 1.73 -9.30 -3.65
N SER A 46 2.22 -10.42 -4.16
CA SER A 46 3.38 -11.15 -3.63
C SER A 46 4.46 -11.26 -4.71
N GLU A 47 5.07 -10.12 -5.04
CA GLU A 47 6.20 -10.09 -5.98
C GLU A 47 7.46 -10.61 -5.27
N SER A 48 8.00 -11.73 -5.75
CA SER A 48 9.14 -12.40 -5.10
C SER A 48 10.45 -12.29 -5.87
N LYS A 49 10.37 -12.00 -7.17
CA LYS A 49 11.54 -11.87 -8.05
C LYS A 49 11.20 -11.15 -9.35
N VAL A 50 12.25 -10.79 -10.08
CA VAL A 50 12.20 -10.42 -11.50
C VAL A 50 13.23 -11.21 -12.28
N SER A 51 12.91 -11.58 -13.52
CA SER A 51 13.86 -12.19 -14.46
C SER A 51 14.39 -11.14 -15.43
N ILE A 52 15.70 -10.95 -15.47
CA ILE A 52 16.37 -10.01 -16.38
C ILE A 52 17.41 -10.79 -17.17
N ASN A 53 17.29 -10.81 -18.49
CA ASN A 53 18.18 -11.57 -19.39
C ASN A 53 18.34 -13.05 -19.00
N GLY A 54 17.27 -13.67 -18.51
CA GLY A 54 17.27 -15.07 -18.08
C GLY A 54 17.90 -15.32 -16.71
N GLN A 55 18.32 -14.29 -15.98
CA GLN A 55 18.77 -14.38 -14.59
C GLN A 55 17.69 -13.89 -13.64
N ASP A 56 17.44 -14.65 -12.58
CA ASP A 56 16.46 -14.31 -11.55
C ASP A 56 17.10 -13.48 -10.44
N TYR A 57 16.44 -12.38 -10.08
CA TYR A 57 16.79 -11.51 -8.96
C TYR A 57 15.67 -11.54 -7.94
N ALA A 58 15.92 -12.12 -6.78
CA ALA A 58 14.94 -12.20 -5.70
C ALA A 58 14.78 -10.85 -5.00
N PHE A 59 13.56 -10.55 -4.56
CA PHE A 59 13.23 -9.37 -3.77
C PHE A 59 13.18 -9.70 -2.27
N ALA A 60 13.63 -8.78 -1.43
CA ALA A 60 13.29 -8.78 -0.01
C ALA A 60 11.85 -8.26 0.19
N GLY A 61 11.25 -8.55 1.35
CA GLY A 61 9.98 -7.95 1.75
C GLY A 61 8.77 -8.34 0.89
N VAL A 62 8.67 -9.60 0.48
CA VAL A 62 7.53 -10.10 -0.31
C VAL A 62 6.21 -9.81 0.40
N GLY A 63 5.34 -9.04 -0.25
CA GLY A 63 4.03 -8.67 0.26
C GLY A 63 3.07 -9.85 0.41
N SER A 64 2.00 -9.65 1.17
CA SER A 64 0.93 -10.66 1.35
C SER A 64 -0.40 -9.98 1.62
N ALA A 65 -1.49 -10.55 1.09
CA ALA A 65 -2.85 -10.10 1.38
C ALA A 65 -3.18 -10.10 2.89
N ASN A 66 -2.51 -10.94 3.69
CA ASN A 66 -2.69 -10.94 5.14
C ASN A 66 -2.13 -9.66 5.80
N ASN A 67 -1.12 -9.04 5.20
CA ASN A 67 -0.46 -7.85 5.72
C ASN A 67 -1.10 -6.54 5.24
N GLY A 68 -1.88 -6.58 4.15
CA GLY A 68 -2.57 -5.42 3.59
C GLY A 68 -1.67 -4.50 2.74
N VAL A 69 -2.17 -3.30 2.45
CA VAL A 69 -1.49 -2.29 1.62
C VAL A 69 -1.51 -0.91 2.26
N VAL A 70 -0.60 -0.03 1.84
CA VAL A 70 -0.73 1.42 2.03
C VAL A 70 -1.08 2.05 0.69
N SER A 71 -2.30 2.56 0.53
CA SER A 71 -2.72 3.27 -0.69
C SER A 71 -2.75 4.77 -0.47
N VAL A 72 -2.14 5.53 -1.37
CA VAL A 72 -2.08 7.00 -1.36
C VAL A 72 -2.92 7.64 -2.47
N GLY A 73 -3.70 6.86 -3.22
CA GLY A 73 -4.48 7.35 -4.35
C GLY A 73 -5.38 6.27 -4.95
N LYS A 74 -5.77 6.47 -6.20
CA LYS A 74 -6.47 5.47 -7.04
C LYS A 74 -5.95 5.55 -8.47
N ALA A 75 -6.27 4.55 -9.28
CA ALA A 75 -5.92 4.56 -10.70
C ALA A 75 -6.44 5.83 -11.38
N GLY A 76 -5.55 6.57 -12.04
CA GLY A 76 -5.85 7.85 -12.71
C GLY A 76 -5.95 9.06 -11.78
N ALA A 77 -5.75 8.88 -10.48
CA ALA A 77 -5.64 9.96 -9.48
C ALA A 77 -4.56 9.61 -8.45
N GLU A 78 -3.37 9.29 -8.95
CA GLU A 78 -2.19 8.99 -8.15
C GLU A 78 -1.65 10.26 -7.47
N ARG A 79 -0.95 10.06 -6.35
CA ARG A 79 -0.27 11.13 -5.63
C ARG A 79 1.24 10.92 -5.67
N GLN A 80 1.98 12.02 -5.70
CA GLN A 80 3.41 11.99 -5.44
C GLN A 80 3.67 11.76 -3.95
N ILE A 81 4.67 10.93 -3.64
CA ILE A 81 5.26 10.84 -2.30
C ILE A 81 6.59 11.59 -2.37
N ILE A 82 6.67 12.73 -1.68
CA ILE A 82 7.81 13.67 -1.78
C ILE A 82 8.58 13.77 -0.47
N ASN A 83 9.82 14.28 -0.54
CA ASN A 83 10.75 14.39 0.59
C ASN A 83 11.10 13.03 1.21
N VAL A 84 11.12 11.98 0.39
CA VAL A 84 11.67 10.67 0.75
C VAL A 84 13.18 10.78 0.69
N ALA A 85 13.91 10.30 1.69
CA ALA A 85 15.39 10.22 1.65
C ALA A 85 15.84 8.98 0.86
N ALA A 86 17.09 8.94 0.43
CA ALA A 86 17.62 7.80 -0.33
C ALA A 86 17.56 6.51 0.51
N GLY A 87 16.99 5.46 -0.08
CA GLY A 87 16.91 4.13 0.52
C GLY A 87 18.18 3.30 0.33
N LYS A 88 18.35 2.28 1.18
CA LYS A 88 19.45 1.32 1.06
C LYS A 88 19.34 0.53 -0.26
N VAL A 89 20.46 0.37 -0.96
CA VAL A 89 20.54 -0.48 -2.18
C VAL A 89 21.31 -1.76 -1.86
N SER A 90 20.59 -2.81 -1.49
CA SER A 90 21.12 -4.13 -1.15
C SER A 90 20.04 -5.22 -1.24
N SER A 91 20.45 -6.49 -1.23
CA SER A 91 19.54 -7.64 -1.38
C SER A 91 18.53 -7.83 -0.24
N ASP A 92 18.76 -7.19 0.91
CA ASP A 92 17.90 -7.24 2.10
C ASP A 92 17.11 -5.93 2.31
N SER A 93 17.25 -4.93 1.44
CA SER A 93 16.56 -3.65 1.59
C SER A 93 15.05 -3.77 1.37
N THR A 94 14.28 -3.10 2.21
CA THR A 94 12.84 -2.89 2.03
C THR A 94 12.48 -1.40 2.01
N ASP A 95 13.49 -0.55 1.78
CA ASP A 95 13.34 0.89 1.72
C ASP A 95 12.78 1.31 0.35
N ALA A 96 12.02 2.40 0.33
CA ALA A 96 11.70 3.09 -0.91
C ALA A 96 12.98 3.68 -1.55
N VAL A 97 13.04 3.70 -2.88
CA VAL A 97 14.12 4.31 -3.66
C VAL A 97 13.64 5.67 -4.19
N ASN A 98 14.53 6.68 -4.23
CA ASN A 98 14.24 8.03 -4.73
C ASN A 98 15.28 8.51 -5.77
#